data_AF-A0A968XP20-F1
#
_entry.id   AF-A0A968XP20-F1
#
_cell.length_a   1.000
_cell.length_b   1.000
_cell.length_c   1.000
_cell.angle_alpha   90.00
_cell.angle_beta   90.00
_cell.angle_gamma   90.00
#
_symmetry.space_group_name_H-M   'P 1'
#
loop_
_entity.id
_entity.type
_entity.pdbx_description
1 polymer ?
#
loop_
_entity_poly.entity_id
_entity_poly.type
_entity_poly.pdbx_seq_one_letter_code
_entity_poly.pdbx_strand_id
1 'polypeptide(L)'
;MRTLLALLLCSAFAMFAAEPLHPNIVLIFVDDVGYGDLACYGNPKIKTPHLDRLARDGGTPKYTRPMCTGPVVSKGQGELQKDIANLKAAMAAHGVERGFMNAASPGVIALFQPSDFHKSVDDYLADLAEAMRHEYEAIVAAGLILQIDAPDLGLGRHMMYRDL
;
A
#
# COMPACT_ATOMS: atom_id res chain seq x y z
N MET A 1 -67.74 -9.38 14.17
CA MET A 1 -67.47 -8.25 13.25
C MET A 1 -66.59 -7.14 13.83
N ARG A 2 -66.59 -6.87 15.16
CA ARG A 2 -65.70 -5.85 15.77
C ARG A 2 -64.21 -6.28 15.88
N THR A 3 -63.92 -7.58 15.91
CA THR A 3 -62.55 -8.11 15.94
C THR A 3 -61.83 -8.09 14.58
N LEU A 4 -62.56 -8.08 13.46
CA LEU A 4 -61.94 -7.99 12.13
C LEU A 4 -61.48 -6.55 11.78
N LEU A 5 -62.11 -5.52 12.36
CA LEU A 5 -61.77 -4.13 12.09
C LEU A 5 -60.46 -3.69 12.78
N ALA A 6 -60.07 -4.36 13.87
CA ALA A 6 -58.83 -4.07 14.59
C ALA A 6 -57.57 -4.59 13.88
N LEU A 7 -57.67 -5.70 13.12
CA LEU A 7 -56.54 -6.23 12.36
C LEU A 7 -56.23 -5.39 11.10
N LEU A 8 -57.23 -4.72 10.53
CA LEU A 8 -57.09 -3.90 9.33
C LEU A 8 -56.47 -2.52 9.59
N LEU A 9 -56.46 -2.03 10.83
CA LEU A 9 -55.80 -0.77 11.19
C LEU A 9 -54.31 -0.93 11.54
N CYS A 10 -53.84 -2.12 11.90
CA CYS A 10 -52.42 -2.36 12.22
C CYS A 10 -51.52 -2.53 11.00
N SER A 11 -52.06 -2.77 9.80
CA SER A 11 -51.28 -3.00 8.59
C SER A 11 -50.87 -1.72 7.85
N ALA A 12 -51.40 -0.55 8.22
CA ALA A 12 -51.10 0.72 7.55
C ALA A 12 -49.87 1.45 8.12
N PHE A 13 -49.27 0.97 9.21
CA PHE A 13 -47.98 1.45 9.71
C PHE A 13 -46.85 0.60 9.13
N ALA A 14 -46.83 0.44 7.80
CA ALA A 14 -45.64 -0.03 7.12
C ALA A 14 -44.57 1.05 7.35
N MET A 15 -43.63 0.74 8.25
CA MET A 15 -42.39 1.48 8.43
C MET A 15 -41.83 1.84 7.06
N PHE A 16 -41.78 3.14 6.77
CA PHE A 16 -40.91 3.68 5.74
C PHE A 16 -39.49 3.47 6.27
N ALA A 17 -38.91 2.30 6.03
CA ALA A 17 -37.47 2.12 6.20
C ALA A 17 -36.83 3.04 5.16
N ALA A 18 -36.22 4.13 5.62
CA ALA A 18 -35.38 4.95 4.75
C ALA A 18 -34.39 4.01 4.06
N GLU A 19 -34.35 4.03 2.73
CA GLU A 19 -33.37 3.21 2.01
C GLU A 19 -31.98 3.49 2.59
N PRO A 20 -31.18 2.46 2.87
CA PRO A 20 -29.84 2.65 3.40
C PRO A 20 -29.11 3.61 2.46
N LEU A 21 -28.59 4.69 3.04
CA LEU A 21 -27.81 5.66 2.30
C LEU A 21 -26.63 4.89 1.70
N HIS A 22 -26.58 4.76 0.37
CA HIS A 22 -25.44 4.16 -0.32
C HIS A 22 -24.43 5.28 -0.56
N PRO A 23 -23.35 5.38 0.25
CA PRO A 23 -22.36 6.42 0.03
C PRO A 23 -21.66 6.18 -1.31
N ASN A 24 -21.42 7.26 -2.05
CA ASN A 24 -20.45 7.21 -3.14
C ASN A 24 -19.05 7.22 -2.51
N ILE A 25 -18.30 6.14 -2.70
CA ILE A 25 -16.92 6.04 -2.21
C ILE A 25 -15.98 6.39 -3.35
N VAL A 26 -15.12 7.39 -3.13
CA VAL A 26 -14.07 7.79 -4.08
C VAL A 26 -12.72 7.54 -3.42
N LEU A 27 -11.96 6.57 -3.93
CA LEU A 27 -10.58 6.29 -3.50
C LEU A 27 -9.61 7.07 -4.40
N ILE A 28 -8.83 7.96 -3.80
CA ILE A 28 -7.81 8.75 -4.49
C ILE A 28 -6.45 8.26 -4.00
N PHE A 29 -5.70 7.60 -4.88
CA PHE A 29 -4.31 7.19 -4.64
C PHE A 29 -3.38 8.08 -5.44
N VAL A 30 -2.35 8.61 -4.80
CA VAL A 30 -1.37 9.51 -5.43
C VAL A 30 0.00 8.93 -5.24
N ASP A 31 0.72 8.74 -6.35
CA ASP A 31 2.06 8.18 -6.36
C ASP A 31 3.10 9.25 -6.00
N ASP A 32 4.19 8.83 -5.33
CA ASP A 32 5.36 9.65 -4.97
C ASP A 32 5.11 10.98 -4.20
N VAL A 33 3.92 11.22 -3.67
CA VAL A 33 3.67 12.41 -2.82
C VAL A 33 4.24 12.18 -1.41
N GLY A 34 5.27 12.94 -1.07
CA GLY A 34 5.87 12.96 0.25
C GLY A 34 5.03 13.72 1.28
N TYR A 35 5.23 13.40 2.56
CA TYR A 35 4.58 14.11 3.67
C TYR A 35 4.91 15.61 3.68
N GLY A 36 6.12 15.96 3.22
CA GLY A 36 6.59 17.33 3.13
C GLY A 36 6.04 18.10 1.94
N ASP A 37 5.24 17.51 1.05
CA ASP A 37 4.79 18.16 -0.19
C ASP A 37 3.45 18.89 -0.05
N LEU A 38 2.64 18.56 0.96
CA LEU A 38 1.32 19.14 1.15
C LEU A 38 1.35 20.31 2.14
N ALA A 39 0.65 21.40 1.81
CA ALA A 39 0.53 22.55 2.71
C ALA A 39 -0.18 22.19 4.02
N CYS A 40 -1.19 21.31 3.97
CA CYS A 40 -1.85 20.78 5.16
C CYS A 40 -0.93 19.97 6.10
N TYR A 41 0.24 19.54 5.62
CA TYR A 41 1.30 18.92 6.43
C TYR A 41 2.48 19.85 6.71
N GLY A 42 2.38 21.15 6.38
CA GLY A 42 3.36 22.17 6.76
C GLY A 42 4.33 22.60 5.66
N ASN A 43 4.12 22.22 4.40
CA ASN A 43 4.95 22.75 3.30
C ASN A 43 4.74 24.27 3.14
N PRO A 44 5.79 25.12 3.23
CA PRO A 44 5.64 26.57 3.15
C PRO A 44 5.59 27.11 1.70
N LYS A 45 5.86 26.28 0.69
CA LYS A 45 6.05 26.69 -0.72
C LYS A 45 4.96 26.16 -1.65
N ILE A 46 4.62 24.88 -1.53
CA ILE A 46 3.65 24.21 -2.39
C ILE A 46 2.24 24.48 -1.85
N LYS A 47 1.36 25.05 -2.68
CA LYS A 47 -0.02 25.37 -2.30
C LYS A 47 -0.95 24.25 -2.76
N THR A 48 -1.65 23.61 -1.83
CA THR A 48 -2.54 22.47 -2.10
C THR A 48 -3.98 22.73 -1.66
N PRO A 49 -4.63 23.84 -2.08
CA PRO A 49 -5.83 24.37 -1.44
C PRO A 49 -7.03 23.40 -1.41
N HIS A 50 -7.16 22.52 -2.41
CA HIS A 50 -8.22 21.51 -2.46
C HIS A 50 -7.96 20.34 -1.48
N LEU A 51 -6.71 19.89 -1.36
CA LEU A 51 -6.32 18.87 -0.40
C LEU A 51 -6.34 19.43 1.02
N ASP A 52 -5.99 20.70 1.20
CA ASP A 52 -6.08 21.40 2.48
C ASP A 52 -7.53 21.50 2.95
N ARG A 53 -8.47 21.78 2.01
CA ARG A 53 -9.90 21.75 2.31
C ARG A 53 -10.35 20.35 2.70
N LEU A 54 -9.97 19.33 1.92
CA LEU A 54 -10.33 17.94 2.22
C LEU A 54 -9.80 17.47 3.58
N ALA A 55 -8.57 17.86 3.94
CA ALA A 55 -7.96 17.56 5.22
C ALA A 55 -8.66 18.26 6.40
N ARG A 56 -9.18 19.47 6.22
CA ARG A 56 -9.96 20.20 7.24
C ARG A 56 -11.37 19.66 7.39
N ASP A 57 -12.01 19.28 6.28
CA ASP A 57 -13.41 18.83 6.26
C ASP A 57 -13.55 17.37 6.71
N GLY A 58 -12.46 16.59 6.62
CA GLY A 58 -12.37 15.20 7.09
C GLY A 58 -11.44 15.03 8.30
N GLY A 59 -10.98 13.80 8.51
CA GLY A 59 -9.88 13.50 9.43
C GLY A 59 -8.64 13.08 8.65
N THR A 60 -7.50 13.73 8.88
CA THR A 60 -6.19 13.18 8.48
C THR A 60 -5.83 12.06 9.45
N PRO A 61 -5.79 10.78 9.03
CA PRO A 61 -5.35 9.71 9.90
C PRO A 61 -3.89 9.96 10.31
N LYS A 62 -3.64 10.00 11.62
CA LYS A 62 -2.27 9.87 12.14
C LYS A 62 -1.85 8.43 11.90
N TYR A 63 -1.02 8.21 10.90
CA TYR A 63 -0.45 6.90 10.63
C TYR A 63 0.95 6.81 11.24
N THR A 64 1.14 5.84 12.13
CA THR A 64 2.46 5.39 12.55
C THR A 64 2.96 4.37 11.53
N ARG A 65 4.15 4.59 10.99
CA ARG A 65 4.77 3.61 10.08
C ARG A 65 5.02 2.30 10.82
N PRO A 66 4.79 1.16 10.17
CA PRO A 66 5.15 -0.13 10.73
C PRO A 66 6.67 -0.21 10.87
N MET A 67 7.10 -0.95 11.89
CA MET A 67 8.49 -1.20 12.19
C MET A 67 8.70 -2.71 12.37
N CYS A 68 9.89 -3.18 12.03
CA CYS A 68 10.26 -4.57 12.21
C CYS A 68 10.60 -4.83 13.70
N THR A 69 9.74 -5.58 14.39
CA THR A 69 9.85 -5.91 15.83
C THR A 69 10.20 -7.39 16.08
N GLY A 70 10.63 -8.11 15.06
CA GLY A 70 10.94 -9.55 15.13
C GLY A 70 11.81 -10.00 13.96
N PRO A 71 12.16 -11.30 13.88
CA PRO A 71 12.99 -11.82 12.80
C PRO A 71 12.32 -11.65 11.43
N VAL A 72 13.11 -11.33 10.41
CA VAL A 72 12.65 -11.27 9.02
C VAL A 72 12.60 -12.69 8.46
N VAL A 73 11.41 -13.12 8.06
CA VAL A 73 11.22 -14.41 7.40
C VAL A 73 10.22 -14.26 6.27
N SER A 74 10.54 -14.87 5.12
CA SER A 74 9.56 -14.99 4.04
C SER A 74 8.44 -15.92 4.49
N LYS A 75 7.19 -15.48 4.27
CA LYS A 75 6.01 -16.31 4.57
C LYS A 75 5.70 -17.32 3.45
N GLY A 76 6.31 -17.17 2.27
CA GLY A 76 6.19 -18.12 1.16
C GLY A 76 4.74 -18.44 0.76
N GLN A 77 3.87 -17.44 0.69
CA GLN A 77 2.41 -17.64 0.55
C GLN A 77 1.94 -17.76 -0.92
N GLY A 78 2.88 -17.75 -1.88
CA GLY A 78 2.64 -18.06 -3.29
C GLY A 78 2.15 -16.89 -4.14
N GLU A 79 2.11 -15.67 -3.60
CA GLU A 79 1.68 -14.45 -4.29
C GLU A 79 2.59 -14.15 -5.48
N LEU A 80 3.91 -14.20 -5.27
CA LEU A 80 4.88 -13.98 -6.33
C LEU A 80 4.66 -14.93 -7.52
N GLN A 81 4.43 -16.21 -7.25
CA GLN A 81 4.20 -17.20 -8.31
C GLN A 81 2.89 -16.92 -9.06
N LYS A 82 1.84 -16.45 -8.36
CA LYS A 82 0.59 -16.02 -9.01
C LYS A 82 0.84 -14.81 -9.90
N ASP A 83 1.59 -13.82 -9.43
CA ASP A 83 1.89 -12.60 -10.20
C ASP A 83 2.74 -12.90 -11.43
N ILE A 84 3.76 -13.75 -11.29
CA ILE A 84 4.56 -14.27 -12.42
C ILE A 84 3.65 -14.99 -13.43
N ALA A 85 2.77 -15.88 -12.96
CA ALA A 85 1.88 -16.65 -13.83
C ALA A 85 0.92 -15.72 -14.59
N ASN A 86 0.33 -14.73 -13.89
CA ASN A 86 -0.56 -13.74 -14.47
C ASN A 86 0.14 -12.92 -15.56
N LEU A 87 1.34 -12.40 -15.27
CA LEU A 87 2.12 -11.62 -16.23
C LEU A 87 2.48 -12.47 -17.45
N LYS A 88 2.98 -13.69 -17.25
CA LYS A 88 3.36 -14.58 -18.36
C LYS A 88 2.15 -15.00 -19.20
N ALA A 89 0.99 -15.23 -18.60
CA ALA A 89 -0.23 -15.52 -19.34
C ALA A 89 -0.64 -14.34 -20.23
N ALA A 90 -0.58 -13.11 -19.70
CA ALA A 90 -0.85 -11.90 -20.49
C ALA A 90 0.16 -11.73 -21.63
N MET A 91 1.45 -11.93 -21.36
CA MET A 91 2.51 -11.89 -22.37
C MET A 91 2.25 -12.88 -23.50
N ALA A 92 1.91 -14.13 -23.17
CA ALA A 92 1.60 -15.16 -24.15
C ALA A 92 0.36 -14.80 -24.99
N ALA A 93 -0.71 -14.29 -24.36
CA ALA A 93 -1.93 -13.88 -25.04
C ALA A 93 -1.70 -12.73 -26.04
N HIS A 94 -0.67 -11.91 -25.82
CA HIS A 94 -0.36 -10.74 -26.64
C HIS A 94 0.93 -10.85 -27.47
N GLY A 95 1.57 -12.04 -27.49
CA GLY A 95 2.81 -12.25 -28.25
C GLY A 95 4.00 -11.42 -27.77
N VAL A 96 4.05 -11.08 -26.48
CA VAL A 96 5.16 -10.32 -25.87
C VAL A 96 6.27 -11.27 -25.44
N GLU A 97 7.46 -11.12 -26.01
CA GLU A 97 8.59 -12.01 -25.75
C GLU A 97 9.43 -11.61 -24.52
N ARG A 98 9.46 -10.32 -24.18
CA ARG A 98 10.26 -9.77 -23.07
C ARG A 98 9.37 -8.99 -22.11
N GLY A 99 9.46 -9.34 -20.83
CA GLY A 99 8.79 -8.65 -19.74
C GLY A 99 9.77 -8.40 -18.60
N PHE A 100 9.46 -7.40 -17.79
CA PHE A 100 10.16 -7.15 -16.54
C PHE A 100 9.18 -7.25 -15.37
N MET A 101 9.70 -7.58 -14.20
CA MET A 101 8.96 -7.52 -12.94
C MET A 101 9.84 -6.79 -11.93
N ASN A 102 9.25 -5.83 -11.23
CA ASN A 102 9.94 -5.06 -10.23
C ASN A 102 9.93 -5.76 -8.88
N ALA A 103 10.95 -5.50 -8.08
CA ALA A 103 11.03 -5.91 -6.69
C ALA A 103 11.74 -4.82 -5.89
N ALA A 104 11.31 -4.59 -4.66
CA ALA A 104 11.93 -3.60 -3.77
C ALA A 104 13.40 -3.95 -3.50
N SER A 105 14.26 -2.96 -3.29
CA SER A 105 15.58 -3.17 -2.71
C SER A 105 15.51 -3.46 -1.19
N PRO A 106 16.50 -4.13 -0.59
CA PRO A 106 16.55 -4.24 0.87
C PRO A 106 16.66 -2.87 1.56
N GLY A 107 17.37 -1.93 0.93
CA GLY A 107 17.56 -0.58 1.45
C GLY A 107 16.30 0.26 1.46
N VAL A 108 15.44 0.14 0.44
CA VAL A 108 14.14 0.83 0.44
C VAL A 108 13.23 0.25 1.52
N ILE A 109 13.25 -1.07 1.74
CA ILE A 109 12.49 -1.66 2.85
C ILE A 109 12.99 -1.10 4.18
N ALA A 110 14.31 -1.10 4.42
CA ALA A 110 14.89 -0.58 5.66
C ALA A 110 14.60 0.92 5.89
N LEU A 111 14.58 1.71 4.82
CA LEU A 111 14.24 3.14 4.86
C LEU A 111 12.79 3.39 5.27
N PHE A 112 11.86 2.60 4.75
CA PHE A 112 10.42 2.80 4.98
C PHE A 112 9.89 2.05 6.20
N GLN A 113 10.55 0.97 6.61
CA GLN A 113 10.19 0.10 7.73
C GLN A 113 11.41 -0.15 8.62
N PRO A 114 11.81 0.80 9.47
CA PRO A 114 12.97 0.63 10.34
C PRO A 114 12.77 -0.53 11.32
N SER A 115 13.88 -1.09 11.83
CA SER A 115 13.83 -2.17 12.82
C SER A 115 14.16 -1.70 14.23
N ASP A 116 13.43 -2.25 15.20
CA ASP A 116 13.69 -2.18 16.65
C ASP A 116 14.09 -3.55 17.23
N PHE A 117 14.22 -4.54 16.35
CA PHE A 117 14.66 -5.88 16.72
C PHE A 117 16.16 -6.08 16.49
N HIS A 118 16.68 -5.52 15.40
CA HIS A 118 18.08 -5.69 15.00
C HIS A 118 18.99 -4.69 15.73
N LYS A 119 20.23 -5.10 16.00
CA LYS A 119 21.21 -4.28 16.74
C LYS A 119 21.84 -3.18 15.89
N SER A 120 21.85 -3.38 14.57
CA SER A 120 22.40 -2.44 13.60
C SER A 120 21.58 -2.46 12.31
N VAL A 121 21.70 -1.40 11.52
CA VAL A 121 21.10 -1.32 10.19
C VAL A 121 21.69 -2.38 9.27
N ASP A 122 22.99 -2.66 9.40
CA ASP A 122 23.69 -3.67 8.57
C ASP A 122 23.15 -5.08 8.82
N ASP A 123 22.92 -5.45 10.10
CA ASP A 123 22.30 -6.73 10.44
C ASP A 123 20.90 -6.85 9.82
N TYR A 124 20.12 -5.76 9.89
CA TYR A 124 18.78 -5.75 9.31
C TYR A 124 18.79 -5.84 7.78
N LEU A 125 19.72 -5.13 7.12
CA LEU A 125 19.90 -5.20 5.68
C LEU A 125 20.31 -6.60 5.21
N ALA A 126 21.16 -7.29 5.98
CA ALA A 126 21.53 -8.66 5.69
C ALA A 126 20.34 -9.62 5.74
N ASP A 127 19.51 -9.53 6.79
CA ASP A 127 18.31 -10.35 6.96
C ASP A 127 17.25 -10.05 5.88
N LEU A 128 17.08 -8.77 5.51
CA LEU A 128 16.21 -8.38 4.40
C LEU A 128 16.72 -8.92 3.07
N ALA A 129 18.02 -8.79 2.78
CA ALA A 129 18.62 -9.29 1.54
C ALA A 129 18.45 -10.81 1.41
N GLU A 130 18.66 -11.53 2.51
CA GLU A 130 18.44 -12.98 2.57
C GLU A 130 16.97 -13.35 2.32
N ALA A 131 16.03 -12.63 2.94
CA ALA A 131 14.60 -12.86 2.73
C ALA A 131 14.15 -12.56 1.28
N MET A 132 14.70 -11.51 0.67
CA MET A 132 14.37 -11.09 -0.69
C MET A 132 15.03 -11.94 -1.78
N ARG A 133 16.12 -12.65 -1.46
CA ARG A 133 16.85 -13.49 -2.44
C ARG A 133 15.91 -14.41 -3.21
N HIS A 134 15.01 -15.09 -2.50
CA HIS A 134 14.08 -16.03 -3.12
C HIS A 134 13.18 -15.36 -4.18
N GLU A 135 12.74 -14.13 -3.92
CA GLU A 135 11.90 -13.38 -4.84
C GLU A 135 12.66 -12.99 -6.10
N TYR A 136 13.89 -12.48 -5.94
CA TYR A 136 14.76 -12.12 -7.06
C TYR A 136 15.09 -13.33 -7.95
N GLU A 137 15.47 -14.44 -7.33
CA GLU A 137 15.78 -15.68 -8.02
C GLU A 137 14.56 -16.23 -8.77
N ALA A 138 13.37 -16.18 -8.16
CA ALA A 138 12.14 -16.67 -8.79
C ALA A 138 11.74 -15.83 -10.02
N ILE A 139 11.89 -14.51 -9.98
CA ILE A 139 11.62 -13.61 -11.11
C ILE A 139 12.55 -13.94 -12.28
N VAL A 140 13.86 -14.02 -12.02
CA VAL A 140 14.85 -14.34 -13.06
C VAL A 140 14.63 -15.75 -13.61
N ALA A 141 14.37 -16.73 -12.75
CA ALA A 141 14.10 -18.12 -13.16
C ALA A 141 12.83 -18.25 -14.02
N ALA A 142 11.87 -17.33 -13.87
CA ALA A 142 10.69 -17.29 -14.72
C ALA A 142 10.97 -16.74 -16.13
N GLY A 143 12.19 -16.26 -16.40
CA GLY A 143 12.60 -15.64 -17.66
C GLY A 143 12.22 -14.16 -17.76
N LEU A 144 11.93 -13.50 -16.65
CA LEU A 144 11.62 -12.07 -16.59
C LEU A 144 12.88 -11.27 -16.25
N ILE A 145 12.95 -10.04 -16.74
CA ILE A 145 13.97 -9.08 -16.32
C ILE A 145 13.62 -8.59 -14.93
N LEU A 146 14.53 -8.76 -13.97
CA LEU A 146 14.38 -8.22 -12.63
C LEU A 146 14.73 -6.72 -12.63
N GLN A 147 13.77 -5.89 -12.27
CA GLN A 147 14.00 -4.47 -11.98
C GLN A 147 14.06 -4.29 -10.46
N ILE A 148 15.18 -3.78 -9.94
CA ILE A 148 15.29 -3.47 -8.51
C ILE A 148 14.87 -2.01 -8.29
N ASP A 149 13.79 -1.82 -7.53
CA ASP A 149 13.32 -0.51 -7.14
C ASP A 149 14.12 -0.04 -5.93
N ALA A 150 15.18 0.73 -6.20
CA ALA A 150 16.12 1.23 -5.21
C ALA A 150 16.16 2.77 -5.11
N PRO A 151 15.03 3.46 -4.87
CA PRO A 151 15.05 4.92 -4.69
C PRO A 151 15.88 5.32 -3.46
N ASP A 152 16.06 4.42 -2.50
CA ASP A 152 16.90 4.60 -1.31
C ASP A 152 18.34 5.01 -1.64
N LEU A 153 18.89 4.63 -2.79
CA LEU A 153 20.25 5.02 -3.20
C LEU A 153 20.37 6.55 -3.42
N GLY A 154 19.31 7.20 -3.90
CA GLY A 154 19.26 8.67 -4.06
C GLY A 154 18.56 9.38 -2.90
N LEU A 155 17.50 8.77 -2.38
CA LEU A 155 16.64 9.30 -1.33
C LEU A 155 17.31 9.20 0.05
N GLY A 156 18.11 8.17 0.29
CA GLY A 156 18.77 7.91 1.57
C GLY A 156 19.66 9.07 2.01
N ARG A 157 20.35 9.74 1.08
CA ARG A 157 21.12 10.95 1.37
C ARG A 157 20.27 12.07 1.97
N HIS A 158 19.05 12.24 1.47
CA HIS A 158 18.16 13.32 1.85
C HIS A 158 17.32 12.98 3.10
N MET A 159 17.20 11.70 3.44
CA MET A 159 16.33 11.24 4.54
C MET A 159 17.09 10.69 5.75
N MET A 160 18.09 9.83 5.55
CA MET A 160 18.77 9.11 6.64
C MET A 160 20.22 9.56 6.86
N TYR A 161 20.90 10.02 5.80
CA TYR A 161 22.33 10.27 5.79
C TYR A 161 22.68 11.73 5.51
N ARG A 162 21.91 12.66 6.09
CA ARG A 162 22.04 14.10 5.83
C ARG A 162 23.42 14.66 6.22
N ASP A 163 24.06 14.03 7.19
CA ASP A 163 25.30 14.50 7.82
C ASP A 163 26.57 13.75 7.36
N LEU A 164 26.42 12.74 6.49
CA LEU A 164 27.55 12.23 5.69
C LEU A 164 27.93 13.27 4.63
#